data_AF-A0A7W5C847-F1
#
_entry.id   AF-A0A7W5C847-F1
#
_cell.length_a   1.000
_cell.length_b   1.000
_cell.length_c   1.000
_cell.angle_alpha   90.00
_cell.angle_beta   90.00
_cell.angle_gamma   90.00
#
_symmetry.space_group_name_H-M   'P 1'
#
loop_
_entity.id
_entity.type
_entity.pdbx_description
1 polymer ?
#
loop_
_entity_poly.entity_id
_entity_poly.type
_entity_poly.pdbx_seq_one_letter_code
_entity_poly.pdbx_strand_id
1 'polypeptide(L)'
;MRTGLKPVLWSCAALLLLLTLLVPLLNVFAMLLLMVPYVVLYTTLSPKAFALHLLPVWVLAFFIGGPATLIIGLFFLIPSIVMGHLYIKQAPASRVVRTVGVVVLAQLMLELLILEMILDLSLIKELSSFIRVSVEDLMSQSLLPTEWDSSLTELVIQTMINSIPVTFIMISFTITAIAQFLGRRAVKWSGGPEVPRFTRAREWRLPRLLVVLYLITYVMELFSSTTNESFFSVALLNLVPLLSFVFAFQAVGFFFFLAHQRGWNKAVPVLIAIPVLLFPPLSLIGVLDTAFPIRKSFTKP
;
A
#
# COMPACT_ATOMS: atom_id res chain seq x y z
N MET A 1 25.43 -27.11 -2.01
CA MET A 1 24.36 -26.10 -1.95
C MET A 1 23.47 -26.43 -0.77
N ARG A 2 23.16 -25.50 0.14
CA ARG A 2 22.19 -25.77 1.22
C ARG A 2 20.77 -25.72 0.61
N THR A 3 20.37 -26.75 -0.11
CA THR A 3 18.99 -26.94 -0.58
C THR A 3 18.13 -27.39 0.60
N GLY A 4 17.92 -26.49 1.56
CA GLY A 4 16.99 -26.74 2.66
C GLY A 4 15.55 -26.80 2.15
N LEU A 5 14.67 -27.48 2.89
CA LEU A 5 13.23 -27.54 2.60
C LEU A 5 12.59 -26.15 2.49
N LYS A 6 13.06 -25.18 3.29
CA LYS A 6 12.48 -23.83 3.39
C LYS A 6 12.57 -23.02 2.09
N PRO A 7 13.74 -22.90 1.41
CA PRO A 7 13.82 -22.31 0.07
C PRO A 7 12.84 -22.91 -0.94
N VAL A 8 12.67 -24.23 -0.95
CA VAL A 8 11.71 -24.90 -1.85
C VAL A 8 10.28 -24.48 -1.53
N LEU A 9 9.90 -24.44 -0.25
CA LEU A 9 8.58 -23.97 0.18
C LEU A 9 8.31 -22.52 -0.27
N TRP A 10 9.31 -21.64 -0.21
CA TRP A 10 9.15 -20.26 -0.68
C TRP A 10 9.09 -20.14 -2.21
N SER A 11 9.79 -20.99 -2.95
CA SER A 11 9.62 -21.10 -4.41
C SER A 11 8.20 -21.55 -4.76
N CYS A 12 7.68 -22.57 -4.09
CA CYS A 12 6.30 -23.02 -4.27
C CYS A 12 5.30 -21.92 -3.89
N ALA A 13 5.53 -21.20 -2.78
CA ALA A 13 4.70 -20.08 -2.38
C ALA A 13 4.71 -18.95 -3.42
N ALA A 14 5.87 -18.62 -3.99
CA ALA A 14 5.97 -17.64 -5.07
C ALA A 14 5.16 -18.07 -6.30
N LEU A 15 5.29 -19.32 -6.73
CA LEU A 15 4.52 -19.85 -7.85
C LEU A 15 3.01 -19.80 -7.58
N LEU A 16 2.57 -20.30 -6.41
CA LEU A 16 1.16 -20.29 -6.05
C LEU A 16 0.60 -18.87 -5.98
N LEU A 17 1.33 -17.91 -5.42
CA LEU A 17 0.90 -16.52 -5.36
C LEU A 17 0.83 -15.90 -6.76
N LEU A 18 1.80 -16.18 -7.64
CA LEU A 18 1.74 -15.75 -9.05
C LEU A 18 0.49 -16.29 -9.77
N LEU A 19 0.18 -17.57 -9.58
CA LEU A 19 -1.00 -18.18 -10.22
C LEU A 19 -2.31 -17.69 -9.58
N THR A 20 -2.30 -17.38 -8.28
CA THR A 20 -3.46 -16.81 -7.56
C THR A 20 -3.84 -15.42 -8.08
N LEU A 21 -2.88 -14.67 -8.67
CA LEU A 21 -3.18 -13.39 -9.32
C LEU A 21 -4.14 -13.52 -10.52
N LEU A 22 -4.22 -14.70 -11.12
CA LEU A 22 -5.11 -14.97 -12.25
C LEU A 22 -6.57 -15.22 -11.81
N VAL A 23 -6.80 -15.41 -10.50
CA VAL A 23 -8.12 -15.68 -9.95
C VAL A 23 -8.70 -14.37 -9.41
N PRO A 24 -9.82 -13.86 -9.96
CA PRO A 24 -10.48 -12.66 -9.45
C PRO A 24 -10.79 -12.76 -7.96
N LEU A 25 -10.79 -11.62 -7.26
CA LEU A 25 -10.95 -11.47 -5.80
C LEU A 25 -9.77 -12.00 -4.97
N LEU A 26 -9.21 -13.17 -5.32
CA LEU A 26 -8.04 -13.73 -4.63
C LEU A 26 -6.75 -13.00 -5.00
N ASN A 27 -6.71 -12.39 -6.18
CA ASN A 27 -5.59 -11.60 -6.67
C ASN A 27 -5.18 -10.48 -5.70
N VAL A 28 -6.11 -9.84 -4.99
CA VAL A 28 -5.80 -8.81 -3.99
C VAL A 28 -4.89 -9.36 -2.89
N PHE A 29 -5.22 -10.54 -2.34
CA PHE A 29 -4.37 -11.18 -1.32
C PHE A 29 -3.01 -11.59 -1.89
N ALA A 30 -2.98 -12.08 -3.13
CA ALA A 30 -1.73 -12.44 -3.79
C ALA A 30 -0.81 -11.22 -3.98
N MET A 31 -1.34 -10.08 -4.43
CA MET A 31 -0.59 -8.83 -4.59
C MET A 31 0.04 -8.36 -3.27
N LEU A 32 -0.69 -8.47 -2.16
CA LEU A 32 -0.19 -8.06 -0.84
C LEU A 32 0.92 -8.98 -0.30
N LEU A 33 0.96 -10.25 -0.75
CA LEU A 33 1.85 -11.27 -0.19
C LEU A 33 3.03 -11.63 -1.11
N LEU A 34 2.95 -11.36 -2.42
CA LEU A 34 3.92 -11.84 -3.41
C LEU A 34 5.36 -11.36 -3.17
N MET A 35 5.55 -10.17 -2.60
CA MET A 35 6.89 -9.72 -2.23
C MET A 35 7.56 -10.60 -1.17
N VAL A 36 6.78 -11.20 -0.27
CA VAL A 36 7.31 -11.98 0.88
C VAL A 36 8.21 -13.14 0.44
N PRO A 37 7.78 -14.10 -0.40
CA PRO A 37 8.66 -15.18 -0.85
C PRO A 37 9.88 -14.66 -1.61
N TYR A 38 9.75 -13.63 -2.45
CA TYR A 38 10.87 -13.07 -3.19
C TYR A 38 11.91 -12.42 -2.27
N VAL A 39 11.48 -11.61 -1.29
CA VAL A 39 12.36 -11.05 -0.27
C VAL A 39 13.07 -12.17 0.48
N VAL A 40 12.36 -13.22 0.90
CA VAL A 40 12.98 -14.32 1.63
C VAL A 40 14.02 -15.04 0.81
N LEU A 41 13.68 -15.46 -0.42
CA LEU A 41 14.59 -16.16 -1.32
C LEU A 41 15.83 -15.32 -1.60
N TYR A 42 15.67 -14.02 -1.89
CA TYR A 42 16.79 -13.12 -2.15
C TYR A 42 17.69 -12.93 -0.92
N THR A 43 17.09 -12.77 0.27
CA THR A 43 17.84 -12.45 1.50
C THR A 43 18.60 -13.66 2.05
N THR A 44 18.12 -14.88 1.79
CA THR A 44 18.63 -16.11 2.43
C THR A 44 19.51 -16.98 1.53
N LEU A 45 19.45 -16.77 0.22
CA LEU A 45 20.20 -17.55 -0.77
C LEU A 45 21.37 -16.76 -1.34
N SER A 46 22.38 -17.49 -1.87
CA SER A 46 23.38 -16.87 -2.74
C SER A 46 22.73 -16.46 -4.07
N PRO A 47 23.28 -15.49 -4.82
CA PRO A 47 22.69 -15.03 -6.09
C PRO A 47 22.44 -16.17 -7.09
N LYS A 48 23.37 -17.14 -7.17
CA LYS A 48 23.21 -18.33 -8.03
C LYS A 48 22.04 -19.21 -7.58
N ALA A 49 21.91 -19.45 -6.28
CA ALA A 49 20.82 -20.26 -5.74
C ALA A 49 19.47 -19.55 -5.86
N PHE A 50 19.43 -18.23 -5.65
CA PHE A 50 18.24 -17.41 -5.88
C PHE A 50 17.72 -17.56 -7.31
N ALA A 51 18.59 -17.41 -8.31
CA ALA A 51 18.23 -17.59 -9.72
C ALA A 51 17.73 -19.02 -10.01
N LEU A 52 18.41 -20.05 -9.47
CA LEU A 52 18.00 -21.45 -9.66
C LEU A 52 16.62 -21.76 -9.06
N HIS A 53 16.25 -21.08 -7.98
CA HIS A 53 14.93 -21.21 -7.35
C HIS A 53 13.83 -20.41 -8.06
N LEU A 54 14.19 -19.27 -8.67
CA LEU A 54 13.23 -18.36 -9.30
C LEU A 54 12.93 -18.73 -10.76
N LEU A 55 13.93 -19.22 -11.50
CA LEU A 55 13.77 -19.58 -12.91
C LEU A 55 12.67 -20.63 -13.14
N PRO A 56 12.62 -21.77 -12.42
CA PRO A 56 11.53 -22.74 -12.59
C PRO A 56 10.16 -22.14 -12.24
N VAL A 57 10.08 -21.28 -11.23
CA VAL A 57 8.84 -20.60 -10.85
C VAL A 57 8.33 -19.75 -12.01
N TRP A 58 9.21 -18.98 -12.65
CA TRP A 58 8.85 -18.11 -13.76
C TRP A 58 8.51 -18.89 -15.03
N VAL A 59 9.27 -19.94 -15.34
CA VAL A 59 8.97 -20.82 -16.48
C VAL A 59 7.60 -21.47 -16.32
N LEU A 60 7.29 -22.02 -15.13
CA LEU A 60 5.99 -22.61 -14.86
C LEU A 60 4.87 -21.58 -14.88
N ALA A 61 5.07 -20.41 -14.27
CA ALA A 61 4.09 -19.32 -14.31
C ALA A 61 3.78 -18.87 -15.73
N PHE A 62 4.79 -18.76 -16.60
CA PHE A 62 4.62 -18.44 -18.02
C PHE A 62 3.79 -19.48 -18.76
N PHE A 63 4.09 -20.77 -18.59
CA PHE A 63 3.34 -21.83 -19.30
C PHE A 63 1.89 -21.96 -18.82
N ILE A 64 1.62 -21.66 -17.54
CA ILE A 64 0.27 -21.79 -16.98
C ILE A 64 -0.56 -20.52 -17.18
N GLY A 65 0.01 -19.35 -16.91
CA GLY A 65 -0.69 -18.06 -16.91
C GLY A 65 -0.34 -17.10 -18.04
N GLY A 66 0.58 -17.48 -18.93
CA GLY A 66 0.97 -16.69 -20.09
C GLY A 66 1.92 -15.53 -19.77
N PRO A 67 2.27 -14.71 -20.79
CA PRO A 67 3.27 -13.65 -20.69
C PRO A 67 2.98 -12.59 -19.62
N ALA A 68 1.70 -12.28 -19.37
CA ALA A 68 1.30 -11.30 -18.38
C ALA A 68 1.78 -11.63 -16.96
N THR A 69 1.88 -12.93 -16.61
CA THR A 69 2.40 -13.35 -15.30
C THR A 69 3.86 -12.97 -15.08
N LEU A 70 4.66 -12.91 -16.15
CA LEU A 70 6.06 -12.50 -16.06
C LEU A 70 6.19 -11.00 -15.82
N ILE A 71 5.34 -10.19 -16.46
CA ILE A 71 5.29 -8.74 -16.25
C ILE A 71 4.96 -8.44 -14.79
N ILE A 72 3.90 -9.06 -14.27
CA ILE A 72 3.51 -8.88 -12.87
C ILE A 72 4.57 -9.44 -11.92
N GLY A 73 5.14 -10.61 -12.25
CA GLY A 73 6.24 -11.20 -11.50
C GLY A 73 7.45 -10.28 -11.41
N LEU A 74 7.79 -9.60 -12.51
CA LEU A 74 8.88 -8.63 -12.58
C LEU A 74 8.59 -7.39 -11.74
N PHE A 75 7.36 -6.87 -11.80
CA PHE A 75 6.93 -5.75 -10.97
C PHE A 75 7.22 -6.00 -9.49
N PHE A 76 6.85 -7.17 -8.96
CA PHE A 76 7.06 -7.51 -7.56
C PHE A 76 8.48 -7.97 -7.23
N LEU A 77 9.24 -8.47 -8.21
CA LEU A 77 10.61 -8.93 -8.02
C LEU A 77 11.57 -7.78 -7.70
N ILE A 78 11.52 -6.69 -8.47
CA ILE A 78 12.42 -5.53 -8.31
C ILE A 78 12.39 -4.94 -6.89
N PRO A 79 11.23 -4.56 -6.30
CA PRO A 79 11.18 -3.97 -4.97
C PRO A 79 11.52 -5.01 -3.89
N SER A 80 11.28 -6.30 -4.16
CA SER A 80 11.66 -7.40 -3.27
C SER A 80 13.17 -7.58 -3.19
N ILE A 81 13.88 -7.46 -4.31
CA ILE A 81 15.34 -7.46 -4.36
C ILE A 81 15.89 -6.26 -3.57
N VAL A 82 15.33 -5.06 -3.78
CA VAL A 82 15.74 -3.85 -3.05
C VAL A 82 15.52 -4.03 -1.54
N MET A 83 14.34 -4.52 -1.14
CA MET A 83 14.03 -4.80 0.26
C MET A 83 14.99 -5.82 0.87
N GLY A 84 15.21 -6.95 0.18
CA GLY A 84 16.11 -8.00 0.63
C GLY A 84 17.57 -7.54 0.72
N HIS A 85 18.02 -6.68 -0.20
CA HIS A 85 19.35 -6.08 -0.13
C HIS A 85 19.51 -5.18 1.10
N LEU A 86 18.50 -4.37 1.40
CA LEU A 86 18.47 -3.53 2.59
C LEU A 86 18.40 -4.35 3.90
N TYR A 87 17.79 -5.53 3.87
CA TYR A 87 17.82 -6.48 4.99
C TYR A 87 19.21 -7.04 5.24
N ILE A 88 19.92 -7.46 4.18
CA ILE A 88 21.32 -7.92 4.28
C ILE A 88 22.21 -6.81 4.87
N LYS A 89 21.95 -5.55 4.49
CA LYS A 89 22.66 -4.37 5.01
C LYS A 89 22.17 -3.89 6.39
N GLN A 90 21.22 -4.59 7.01
CA GLN A 90 20.61 -4.23 8.29
C GLN A 90 20.13 -2.77 8.35
N ALA A 91 19.57 -2.27 7.25
CA ALA A 91 19.04 -0.92 7.20
C ALA A 91 17.87 -0.76 8.19
N PRO A 92 17.71 0.43 8.81
CA PRO A 92 16.59 0.67 9.71
C PRO A 92 15.25 0.55 8.97
N ALA A 93 14.22 0.05 9.65
CA ALA A 93 12.91 -0.23 9.03
C ALA A 93 12.29 0.99 8.32
N SER A 94 12.51 2.20 8.85
CA SER A 94 12.06 3.45 8.22
C SER A 94 12.75 3.70 6.88
N ARG A 95 14.04 3.41 6.76
CA ARG A 95 14.78 3.50 5.49
C ARG A 95 14.29 2.45 4.50
N VAL A 96 14.02 1.22 4.97
CA VAL A 96 13.47 0.16 4.10
C VAL A 96 12.13 0.59 3.50
N VAL A 97 11.16 0.98 4.32
CA VAL A 97 9.83 1.35 3.82
C VAL A 97 9.89 2.57 2.92
N ARG A 98 10.69 3.58 3.25
CA ARG A 98 10.84 4.76 2.39
C ARG A 98 11.45 4.40 1.03
N THR A 99 12.57 3.68 1.03
CA THR A 99 13.26 3.34 -0.22
C THR A 99 12.43 2.39 -1.08
N VAL A 100 11.89 1.32 -0.49
CA VAL A 100 11.10 0.33 -1.23
C VAL A 100 9.77 0.93 -1.70
N GLY A 101 9.12 1.76 -0.88
CA GLY A 101 7.91 2.47 -1.30
C GLY A 101 8.15 3.42 -2.47
N VAL A 102 9.26 4.16 -2.48
CA VAL A 102 9.62 4.98 -3.64
C VAL A 102 9.86 4.11 -4.87
N VAL A 103 10.50 2.94 -4.74
CA VAL A 103 10.72 2.00 -5.85
C VAL A 103 9.38 1.47 -6.39
N VAL A 104 8.48 1.02 -5.53
CA VAL A 104 7.14 0.54 -5.95
C VAL A 104 6.35 1.66 -6.63
N LEU A 105 6.38 2.88 -6.07
CA LEU A 105 5.70 4.03 -6.68
C LEU A 105 6.28 4.38 -8.05
N ALA A 106 7.61 4.41 -8.17
CA ALA A 106 8.28 4.65 -9.44
C ALA A 106 7.94 3.57 -10.48
N GLN A 107 7.81 2.31 -10.07
CA GLN A 107 7.39 1.23 -10.96
C GLN A 107 5.94 1.39 -11.41
N LEU A 108 5.01 1.74 -10.51
CA LEU A 108 3.61 2.00 -10.88
C LEU A 108 3.52 3.13 -11.92
N MET A 109 4.28 4.20 -11.73
CA MET A 109 4.34 5.31 -12.69
C MET A 109 5.00 4.90 -14.01
N LEU A 110 6.06 4.10 -13.96
CA LEU A 110 6.74 3.60 -15.15
C LEU A 110 5.84 2.66 -15.96
N GLU A 111 5.10 1.79 -15.30
CA GLU A 111 4.15 0.89 -15.96
C GLU A 111 3.02 1.65 -16.65
N LEU A 112 2.48 2.69 -15.99
CA LEU A 112 1.50 3.57 -16.63
C LEU A 112 2.04 4.17 -17.94
N LEU A 113 3.28 4.67 -17.91
CA LEU A 113 3.93 5.25 -19.07
C LEU A 113 4.23 4.22 -20.17
N ILE A 114 4.65 3.01 -19.79
CA ILE A 114 4.87 1.90 -20.74
C ILE A 114 3.57 1.49 -21.41
N LEU A 115 2.48 1.31 -20.65
CA LEU A 115 1.18 0.95 -21.20
C LEU A 115 0.72 1.99 -22.23
N GLU A 116 0.82 3.27 -21.90
CA GLU A 116 0.35 4.35 -22.77
C GLU A 116 1.24 4.57 -23.99
N MET A 117 2.56 4.61 -23.83
CA MET A 117 3.47 4.99 -24.93
C MET A 117 3.91 3.82 -25.82
N ILE A 118 3.93 2.59 -25.30
CA ILE A 118 4.47 1.42 -26.02
C ILE A 118 3.34 0.53 -26.52
N LEU A 119 2.26 0.40 -25.75
CA LEU A 119 1.16 -0.52 -26.04
C LEU A 119 -0.10 0.21 -26.52
N ASP A 120 -0.08 1.55 -26.60
CA ASP A 120 -1.23 2.41 -26.93
C ASP A 120 -2.45 2.17 -26.00
N LEU A 121 -2.19 1.69 -24.78
CA LEU A 121 -3.19 1.38 -23.75
C LEU A 121 -3.23 2.50 -22.71
N SER A 122 -4.20 3.40 -22.84
CA SER A 122 -4.39 4.49 -21.87
C SER A 122 -5.29 4.04 -20.72
N LEU A 123 -4.71 3.90 -19.51
CA LEU A 123 -5.45 3.58 -18.29
C LEU A 123 -6.59 4.58 -18.04
N ILE A 124 -6.36 5.86 -18.34
CA ILE A 124 -7.36 6.91 -18.15
C ILE A 124 -8.57 6.67 -19.05
N LYS A 125 -8.35 6.36 -20.34
CA LYS A 125 -9.43 6.08 -21.29
C LYS A 125 -10.19 4.81 -20.91
N GLU A 126 -9.46 3.74 -20.58
CA GLU A 126 -10.06 2.45 -20.18
C GLU A 126 -10.90 2.60 -18.91
N LEU A 127 -10.37 3.29 -17.88
CA LEU A 127 -11.11 3.55 -16.65
C LEU A 127 -12.36 4.40 -16.91
N SER A 128 -12.24 5.45 -17.72
CA SER A 128 -13.38 6.31 -18.08
C SER A 128 -14.46 5.51 -18.83
N SER A 129 -14.05 4.71 -19.81
CA SER A 129 -14.94 3.85 -20.60
C SER A 129 -15.65 2.84 -19.69
N PHE A 130 -14.91 2.15 -18.83
CA PHE A 130 -15.44 1.18 -17.89
C PHE A 130 -16.50 1.80 -16.96
N ILE A 131 -16.24 3.00 -16.43
CA ILE A 131 -17.21 3.70 -15.57
C ILE A 131 -18.47 4.07 -16.35
N ARG A 132 -18.33 4.64 -17.55
CA ARG A 132 -19.50 5.01 -18.39
C ARG A 132 -20.38 3.80 -18.68
N VAL A 133 -19.79 2.70 -19.13
CA VAL A 133 -20.50 1.45 -19.41
C VAL A 133 -21.17 0.89 -18.16
N SER A 134 -20.47 0.91 -17.01
CA SER A 134 -21.03 0.43 -15.74
C SER A 134 -22.21 1.27 -15.27
N VAL A 135 -22.12 2.60 -15.40
CA VAL A 135 -23.20 3.51 -15.03
C VAL A 135 -24.40 3.34 -15.96
N GLU A 136 -24.17 3.23 -17.27
CA GLU A 136 -25.23 3.00 -18.25
C GLU A 136 -25.99 1.69 -17.98
N ASP A 137 -25.27 0.62 -17.64
CA ASP A 137 -25.87 -0.65 -17.24
C ASP A 137 -26.74 -0.50 -15.97
N LEU A 138 -26.22 0.16 -14.92
CA LEU A 138 -26.98 0.41 -13.68
C LEU A 138 -28.20 1.31 -13.90
N MET A 139 -28.11 2.30 -14.79
CA MET A 139 -29.24 3.14 -15.19
C MET A 139 -30.31 2.31 -15.89
N SER A 140 -29.91 1.44 -16.82
CA SER A 140 -30.86 0.57 -17.55
C SER A 140 -31.63 -0.36 -16.63
N GLN A 141 -31.02 -0.76 -15.51
CA GLN A 141 -31.62 -1.60 -14.48
C GLN A 141 -32.38 -0.81 -13.39
N SER A 142 -32.48 0.52 -13.53
CA SER A 142 -33.09 1.42 -12.53
C SER A 142 -32.49 1.27 -11.12
N LEU A 143 -31.18 0.97 -11.04
CA LEU A 143 -30.45 0.81 -9.78
C LEU A 143 -29.82 2.12 -9.28
N LEU A 144 -29.84 3.18 -10.09
CA LEU A 144 -29.34 4.51 -9.72
C LEU A 144 -30.48 5.46 -9.32
N PRO A 145 -30.20 6.47 -8.48
CA PRO A 145 -31.15 7.53 -8.15
C PRO A 145 -31.66 8.26 -9.40
N THR A 146 -32.89 8.77 -9.33
CA THR A 146 -33.53 9.52 -10.42
C THR A 146 -32.80 10.81 -10.79
N GLU A 147 -32.00 11.35 -9.88
CA GLU A 147 -31.20 12.56 -10.06
C GLU A 147 -29.86 12.27 -10.75
N TRP A 148 -29.53 11.00 -10.99
CA TRP A 148 -28.26 10.63 -11.64
C TRP A 148 -28.29 10.97 -13.13
N ASP A 149 -27.35 11.79 -13.58
CA ASP A 149 -27.21 12.18 -14.98
C ASP A 149 -25.77 11.98 -15.50
N SER A 150 -25.56 12.34 -16.77
CA SER A 150 -24.26 12.26 -17.42
C SER A 150 -23.22 13.22 -16.81
N SER A 151 -23.66 14.33 -16.22
CA SER A 151 -22.75 15.30 -15.59
C SER A 151 -22.16 14.75 -14.28
N LEU A 152 -22.98 14.06 -13.48
CA LEU A 152 -22.50 13.35 -12.28
C LEU A 152 -21.55 12.21 -12.64
N THR A 153 -21.83 11.51 -13.74
CA THR A 153 -20.94 10.45 -14.25
C THR A 153 -19.57 11.02 -14.61
N GLU A 154 -19.52 12.17 -15.29
CA GLU A 154 -18.26 12.85 -15.63
C GLU A 154 -17.51 13.30 -14.38
N LEU A 155 -18.22 13.86 -13.40
CA LEU A 155 -17.62 14.28 -12.13
C LEU A 155 -16.97 13.10 -11.39
N VAL A 156 -17.61 11.93 -11.38
CA VAL A 156 -17.04 10.71 -10.79
C VAL A 156 -15.77 10.30 -11.53
N ILE A 157 -15.81 10.26 -12.87
CA ILE A 157 -14.65 9.91 -13.71
C ILE A 157 -13.48 10.85 -13.42
N GLN A 158 -13.71 12.17 -13.46
CA GLN A 158 -12.69 13.17 -13.19
C GLN A 158 -12.12 13.05 -11.77
N THR A 159 -12.98 12.83 -10.77
CA THR A 159 -12.54 12.64 -9.38
C THR A 159 -11.66 11.40 -9.23
N MET A 160 -12.03 10.29 -9.88
CA MET A 160 -11.24 9.06 -9.85
C MET A 160 -9.88 9.23 -10.55
N ILE A 161 -9.86 9.89 -11.71
CA ILE A 161 -8.60 10.21 -12.43
C ILE A 161 -7.71 11.10 -11.58
N ASN A 162 -8.26 12.18 -11.01
CA ASN A 162 -7.53 13.10 -10.15
C ASN A 162 -7.04 12.45 -8.85
N SER A 163 -7.62 11.32 -8.45
CA SER A 163 -7.23 10.53 -7.27
C SER A 163 -6.18 9.44 -7.57
N ILE A 164 -5.78 9.24 -8.83
CA ILE A 164 -4.73 8.27 -9.20
C ILE A 164 -3.43 8.50 -8.41
N PRO A 165 -2.90 9.73 -8.26
CA PRO A 165 -1.65 9.96 -7.54
C PRO A 165 -1.69 9.49 -6.08
N VAL A 166 -2.72 9.89 -5.32
CA VAL A 166 -2.89 9.44 -3.93
C VAL A 166 -3.08 7.92 -3.87
N THR A 167 -3.87 7.35 -4.79
CA THR A 167 -4.09 5.90 -4.86
C THR A 167 -2.78 5.14 -5.03
N PHE A 168 -1.89 5.61 -5.92
CA PHE A 168 -0.60 4.97 -6.17
C PHE A 168 0.33 5.06 -4.95
N ILE A 169 0.36 6.22 -4.28
CA ILE A 169 1.12 6.40 -3.03
C ILE A 169 0.61 5.43 -1.96
N MET A 170 -0.71 5.30 -1.83
CA MET A 170 -1.37 4.43 -0.84
C MET A 170 -1.12 2.95 -1.11
N ILE A 171 -1.21 2.51 -2.38
CA ILE A 171 -0.90 1.14 -2.81
C ILE A 171 0.56 0.83 -2.51
N SER A 172 1.47 1.71 -2.94
CA SER A 172 2.91 1.55 -2.71
C SER A 172 3.25 1.41 -1.23
N PHE A 173 2.71 2.31 -0.40
CA PHE A 173 2.91 2.27 1.04
C PHE A 173 2.34 0.98 1.65
N THR A 174 1.12 0.60 1.28
CA THR A 174 0.43 -0.58 1.83
C THR A 174 1.17 -1.87 1.52
N ILE A 175 1.50 -2.10 0.24
CA ILE A 175 2.27 -3.27 -0.19
C ILE A 175 3.62 -3.31 0.53
N THR A 176 4.33 -2.19 0.57
CA THR A 176 5.65 -2.11 1.23
C THR A 176 5.57 -2.35 2.74
N ALA A 177 4.57 -1.79 3.42
CA ALA A 177 4.38 -1.95 4.86
C ALA A 177 4.06 -3.40 5.23
N ILE A 178 3.19 -4.06 4.46
CA ILE A 178 2.84 -5.47 4.63
C ILE A 178 4.07 -6.35 4.35
N ALA A 179 4.76 -6.11 3.24
CA ALA A 179 5.99 -6.82 2.89
C ALA A 179 7.06 -6.64 3.99
N GLN A 180 7.23 -5.45 4.56
CA GLN A 180 8.14 -5.20 5.66
C GLN A 180 7.76 -5.97 6.93
N PHE A 181 6.46 -6.01 7.26
CA PHE A 181 5.95 -6.66 8.47
C PHE A 181 6.05 -8.18 8.38
N LEU A 182 5.64 -8.77 7.25
CA LEU A 182 5.63 -10.21 7.01
C LEU A 182 7.01 -10.72 6.60
N GLY A 183 7.66 -10.05 5.65
CA GLY A 183 8.98 -10.39 5.12
C GLY A 183 10.04 -10.49 6.22
N ARG A 184 10.07 -9.53 7.16
CA ARG A 184 10.95 -9.61 8.34
C ARG A 184 10.77 -10.91 9.13
N ARG A 185 9.53 -11.33 9.40
CA ARG A 185 9.26 -12.56 10.16
C ARG A 185 9.62 -13.79 9.35
N ALA A 186 9.29 -13.78 8.07
CA ALA A 186 9.54 -14.86 7.13
C ALA A 186 11.06 -15.09 6.92
N VAL A 187 11.85 -14.03 6.82
CA VAL A 187 13.32 -14.08 6.73
C VAL A 187 13.90 -14.66 8.01
N LYS A 188 13.47 -14.18 9.19
CA LYS A 188 13.91 -14.74 10.47
C LYS A 188 13.58 -16.23 10.58
N TRP A 189 12.36 -16.63 10.24
CA TRP A 189 11.93 -18.03 10.24
C TRP A 189 12.77 -18.89 9.29
N SER A 190 13.23 -18.31 8.19
CA SER A 190 14.05 -18.99 7.17
C SER A 190 15.54 -19.06 7.51
N GLY A 191 15.95 -18.57 8.69
CA GLY A 191 17.34 -18.55 9.11
C GLY A 191 18.17 -17.43 8.46
N GLY A 192 17.50 -16.39 7.96
CA GLY A 192 18.16 -15.19 7.44
C GLY A 192 18.68 -14.25 8.54
N PRO A 193 19.27 -13.12 8.14
CA PRO A 193 19.83 -12.14 9.07
C PRO A 193 18.76 -11.53 9.97
N GLU A 194 19.18 -10.95 11.10
CA GLU A 194 18.30 -10.12 11.91
C GLU A 194 17.92 -8.86 11.13
N VAL A 195 16.61 -8.62 11.03
CA VAL A 195 16.07 -7.44 10.36
C VAL A 195 15.58 -6.44 11.40
N PRO A 196 16.05 -5.17 11.36
CA PRO A 196 15.58 -4.12 12.26
C PRO A 196 14.05 -3.96 12.22
N ARG A 197 13.44 -3.78 13.39
CA ARG A 197 11.99 -3.58 13.54
C ARG A 197 11.64 -2.10 13.56
N PHE A 198 10.40 -1.77 13.22
CA PHE A 198 9.83 -0.46 13.54
C PHE A 198 9.78 -0.22 15.06
N THR A 199 9.80 1.06 15.44
CA THR A 199 9.39 1.48 16.79
C THR A 199 7.97 0.98 17.07
N ARG A 200 7.67 0.71 18.35
CA ARG A 200 6.37 0.16 18.72
C ARG A 200 5.29 1.19 18.41
N ALA A 201 4.11 0.75 17.95
CA ALA A 201 3.02 1.66 17.56
C ALA A 201 2.64 2.67 18.66
N ARG A 202 2.64 2.23 19.92
CA ARG A 202 2.40 3.09 21.10
C ARG A 202 3.41 4.23 21.27
N GLU A 203 4.57 4.17 20.63
CA GLU A 203 5.64 5.17 20.70
C GLU A 203 5.63 6.10 19.49
N TRP A 204 4.73 5.90 18.52
CA TRP A 204 4.63 6.76 17.34
C TRP A 204 4.21 8.18 17.73
N ARG A 205 4.97 9.15 17.21
CA ARG A 205 4.81 10.58 17.42
C ARG A 205 5.08 11.31 16.11
N LEU A 206 4.05 11.93 15.56
CA LEU A 206 4.20 12.84 14.43
C LEU A 206 4.73 14.20 14.90
N PRO A 207 5.49 14.93 14.05
CA PRO A 207 5.87 16.31 14.32
C PRO A 207 4.64 17.23 14.26
N ARG A 208 4.58 18.22 15.15
CA ARG A 208 3.50 19.23 15.20
C ARG A 208 3.33 20.01 13.89
N LEU A 209 4.40 20.13 13.10
CA LEU A 209 4.35 20.78 11.79
C LEU A 209 3.30 20.13 10.86
N LEU A 210 3.10 18.81 10.93
CA LEU A 210 2.10 18.14 10.09
C LEU A 210 0.66 18.56 10.45
N VAL A 211 0.41 18.97 11.70
CA VAL A 211 -0.91 19.48 12.11
C VAL A 211 -1.16 20.83 11.44
N VAL A 212 -0.16 21.71 11.47
CA VAL A 212 -0.25 23.03 10.81
C VAL A 212 -0.47 22.85 9.32
N LEU A 213 0.29 21.97 8.67
CA LEU A 213 0.11 21.66 7.24
C LEU A 213 -1.29 21.14 6.96
N TYR A 214 -1.79 20.18 7.75
CA TYR A 214 -3.13 19.64 7.56
C TYR A 214 -4.24 20.67 7.69
N LEU A 215 -4.18 21.53 8.71
CA LEU A 215 -5.17 22.59 8.89
C LEU A 215 -5.12 23.60 7.74
N ILE A 216 -3.93 24.00 7.29
CA ILE A 216 -3.79 24.91 6.14
C ILE A 216 -4.37 24.27 4.88
N THR A 217 -4.00 23.02 4.58
CA THR A 217 -4.49 22.31 3.39
C THR A 217 -6.00 22.12 3.43
N TYR A 218 -6.57 21.74 4.58
CA TYR A 218 -8.01 21.56 4.74
C TYR A 218 -8.79 22.88 4.59
N VAL A 219 -8.27 23.97 5.16
CA VAL A 219 -8.85 25.31 4.96
C VAL A 219 -8.77 25.73 3.50
N MET A 220 -7.64 25.51 2.83
CA MET A 220 -7.50 25.78 1.39
C MET A 220 -8.49 24.96 0.55
N GLU A 221 -8.72 23.70 0.90
CA GLU A 221 -9.69 22.83 0.22
C GLU A 221 -11.12 23.36 0.34
N LEU A 222 -11.52 23.84 1.53
CA LEU A 222 -12.85 24.40 1.76
C LEU A 222 -13.18 25.61 0.87
N PHE A 223 -12.17 26.39 0.51
CA PHE A 223 -12.31 27.55 -0.39
C PHE A 223 -11.97 27.23 -1.85
N SER A 224 -11.52 26.00 -2.13
CA SER A 224 -11.26 25.56 -3.51
C SER A 224 -12.56 25.07 -4.15
N SER A 225 -12.85 25.50 -5.38
CA SER A 225 -13.89 24.85 -6.16
C SER A 225 -13.38 23.47 -6.59
N THR A 226 -14.09 22.42 -6.19
CA THR A 226 -13.81 21.02 -6.54
C THR A 226 -14.00 20.73 -8.04
N THR A 227 -14.56 21.68 -8.78
CA THR A 227 -14.85 21.60 -10.22
C THR A 227 -13.74 22.15 -11.11
N ASN A 228 -12.68 22.75 -10.55
CA ASN A 228 -11.59 23.30 -11.36
C ASN A 228 -10.49 22.27 -11.60
N GLU A 229 -10.12 22.03 -12.86
CA GLU A 229 -8.94 21.25 -13.28
C GLU A 229 -7.60 21.95 -12.96
N SER A 230 -7.61 22.96 -12.08
CA SER A 230 -6.39 23.65 -11.68
C SER A 230 -5.47 22.67 -10.95
N PHE A 231 -4.18 22.74 -11.28
CA PHE A 231 -3.12 22.01 -10.59
C PHE A 231 -3.24 22.14 -9.05
N PHE A 232 -3.61 23.32 -8.56
CA PHE A 232 -3.80 23.57 -7.13
C PHE A 232 -4.94 22.75 -6.52
N SER A 233 -6.10 22.70 -7.17
CA SER A 233 -7.25 21.93 -6.70
C SER A 233 -6.96 20.42 -6.71
N VAL A 234 -6.29 19.92 -7.76
CA VAL A 234 -5.87 18.51 -7.82
C VAL A 234 -4.83 18.19 -6.73
N ALA A 235 -3.89 19.10 -6.46
CA ALA A 235 -2.91 18.91 -5.39
C ALA A 235 -3.57 18.81 -4.00
N LEU A 236 -4.56 19.66 -3.71
CA LEU A 236 -5.32 19.61 -2.45
C LEU A 236 -6.10 18.29 -2.32
N LEU A 237 -6.80 17.89 -3.40
CA LEU A 237 -7.58 16.65 -3.48
C LEU A 237 -6.74 15.41 -3.13
N ASN A 238 -5.44 15.41 -3.43
CA ASN A 238 -4.53 14.32 -3.08
C ASN A 238 -3.86 14.51 -1.71
N LEU A 239 -3.52 15.74 -1.33
CA LEU A 239 -2.77 16.03 -0.10
C LEU A 239 -3.62 15.84 1.16
N VAL A 240 -4.90 16.24 1.14
CA VAL A 240 -5.78 16.10 2.31
C VAL A 240 -6.00 14.63 2.69
N PRO A 241 -6.32 13.70 1.76
CA PRO A 241 -6.42 12.28 2.09
C PRO A 241 -5.10 11.69 2.58
N LEU A 242 -3.96 12.09 2.01
CA LEU A 242 -2.64 11.62 2.47
C LEU A 242 -2.35 12.04 3.92
N LEU A 243 -2.58 13.30 4.25
CA LEU A 243 -2.39 13.79 5.62
C LEU A 243 -3.39 13.14 6.58
N SER A 244 -4.65 13.00 6.17
CA SER A 244 -5.67 12.26 6.94
C SER A 244 -5.23 10.84 7.24
N PHE A 245 -4.65 10.14 6.26
CA PHE A 245 -4.14 8.79 6.45
C PHE A 245 -2.94 8.72 7.39
N VAL A 246 -2.01 9.69 7.30
CA VAL A 246 -0.89 9.82 8.24
C VAL A 246 -1.39 10.03 9.67
N PHE A 247 -2.42 10.87 9.87
CA PHE A 247 -3.04 11.07 11.18
C PHE A 247 -3.86 9.87 11.64
N ALA A 248 -4.45 9.09 10.74
CA ALA A 248 -5.09 7.82 11.09
C ALA A 248 -4.06 6.85 11.72
N PHE A 249 -2.85 6.75 11.17
CA PHE A 249 -1.77 5.96 11.81
C PHE A 249 -1.37 6.49 13.19
N GLN A 250 -1.35 7.80 13.38
CA GLN A 250 -1.11 8.39 14.70
C GLN A 250 -2.23 8.04 15.69
N ALA A 251 -3.49 8.07 15.25
CA ALA A 251 -4.64 7.65 16.04
C ALA A 251 -4.51 6.17 16.46
N VAL A 252 -4.14 5.29 15.53
CA VAL A 252 -3.81 3.88 15.85
C VAL A 252 -2.72 3.81 16.92
N GLY A 253 -1.63 4.55 16.74
CA GLY A 253 -0.54 4.62 17.74
C GLY A 253 -1.02 5.10 19.11
N PHE A 254 -1.92 6.07 19.16
CA PHE A 254 -2.55 6.55 20.38
C PHE A 254 -3.39 5.46 21.06
N PHE A 255 -4.20 4.70 20.33
CA PHE A 255 -4.96 3.58 20.91
C PHE A 255 -4.05 2.47 21.44
N PHE A 256 -2.93 2.17 20.76
CA PHE A 256 -1.91 1.25 21.30
C PHE A 256 -1.26 1.76 22.59
N PHE A 257 -1.06 3.08 22.71
CA PHE A 257 -0.60 3.70 23.95
C PHE A 257 -1.65 3.58 25.06
N LEU A 258 -2.91 3.90 24.76
CA LEU A 258 -4.00 3.86 25.75
C LEU A 258 -4.24 2.44 26.26
N ALA A 259 -4.24 1.46 25.35
CA ALA A 259 -4.33 0.05 25.69
C ALA A 259 -3.19 -0.38 26.63
N HIS A 260 -1.98 0.11 26.40
CA HIS A 260 -0.85 -0.20 27.28
C HIS A 260 -1.00 0.42 28.67
N GLN A 261 -1.40 1.68 28.76
CA GLN A 261 -1.56 2.38 30.05
C GLN A 261 -2.73 1.83 30.88
N ARG A 262 -3.81 1.40 30.22
CA ARG A 262 -5.00 0.86 30.87
C ARG A 262 -4.99 -0.67 31.02
N GLY A 263 -3.92 -1.34 30.61
CA GLY A 263 -3.81 -2.81 30.68
C GLY A 263 -4.83 -3.55 29.81
N TRP A 264 -5.30 -2.95 28.72
CA TRP A 264 -6.24 -3.59 27.80
C TRP A 264 -5.57 -4.77 27.08
N ASN A 265 -6.39 -5.74 26.66
CA ASN A 265 -5.93 -6.83 25.81
C ASN A 265 -5.34 -6.27 24.50
N LYS A 266 -4.22 -6.83 24.04
CA LYS A 266 -3.52 -6.46 22.80
C LYS A 266 -4.40 -6.55 21.55
N ALA A 267 -5.45 -7.38 21.57
CA ALA A 267 -6.42 -7.47 20.48
C ALA A 267 -7.26 -6.19 20.31
N VAL A 268 -7.56 -5.48 21.41
CA VAL A 268 -8.41 -4.27 21.39
C VAL A 268 -7.86 -3.17 20.47
N PRO A 269 -6.61 -2.68 20.61
CA PRO A 269 -6.09 -1.66 19.72
C PRO A 269 -5.92 -2.14 18.26
N VAL A 270 -5.78 -3.46 18.02
CA VAL A 270 -5.75 -4.03 16.67
C VAL A 270 -7.14 -3.95 16.02
N LEU A 271 -8.19 -4.32 16.76
CA LEU A 271 -9.57 -4.23 16.27
C LEU A 271 -10.00 -2.77 16.04
N ILE A 272 -9.56 -1.83 16.89
CA ILE A 272 -9.82 -0.39 16.71
C ILE A 272 -9.08 0.17 15.49
N ALA A 273 -7.93 -0.39 15.11
CA ALA A 273 -7.18 0.11 13.97
C ALA A 273 -7.95 -0.01 12.64
N ILE A 274 -8.82 -1.01 12.50
CA ILE A 274 -9.62 -1.24 11.30
C ILE A 274 -10.56 -0.05 11.02
N PRO A 275 -11.52 0.30 11.90
CA PRO A 275 -12.40 1.44 11.65
C PRO A 275 -11.63 2.75 11.56
N VAL A 276 -10.53 2.93 12.32
CA VAL A 276 -9.70 4.16 12.24
C VAL A 276 -9.09 4.37 10.85
N LEU A 277 -8.65 3.30 10.20
CA LEU A 277 -8.07 3.37 8.86
C LEU A 277 -9.13 3.42 7.75
N LEU A 278 -10.33 2.89 8.00
CA LEU A 278 -11.43 2.85 7.02
C LEU A 278 -12.37 4.06 7.09
N PHE A 279 -12.45 4.76 8.23
CA PHE A 279 -13.32 5.90 8.41
C PHE A 279 -12.49 7.18 8.59
N PRO A 280 -12.26 7.96 7.50
CA PRO A 280 -11.37 9.13 7.50
C PRO A 280 -11.60 10.13 8.64
N PRO A 281 -12.83 10.41 9.10
CA PRO A 281 -13.05 11.32 10.22
C PRO A 281 -12.34 10.92 11.53
N LEU A 282 -12.03 9.63 11.74
CA LEU A 282 -11.30 9.18 12.95
C LEU A 282 -9.83 9.60 12.95
N SER A 283 -9.29 10.03 11.81
CA SER A 283 -7.95 10.62 11.73
C SER A 283 -7.81 11.87 12.62
N LEU A 284 -8.91 12.58 12.90
CA LEU A 284 -8.92 13.74 13.79
C LEU A 284 -8.42 13.41 15.21
N ILE A 285 -8.59 12.17 15.67
CA ILE A 285 -8.03 11.70 16.94
C ILE A 285 -6.49 11.79 16.92
N GLY A 286 -5.88 11.44 15.78
CA GLY A 286 -4.44 11.53 15.59
C GLY A 286 -3.95 12.97 15.46
N VAL A 287 -4.75 13.84 14.85
CA VAL A 287 -4.50 15.29 14.83
C VAL A 287 -4.45 15.84 16.25
N LEU A 288 -5.45 15.52 17.07
CA LEU A 288 -5.52 15.92 18.48
C LEU A 288 -4.35 15.36 19.31
N ASP A 289 -3.97 14.09 19.11
CA ASP A 289 -2.83 13.48 19.80
C ASP A 289 -1.47 14.11 19.43
N THR A 290 -1.38 14.67 18.24
CA THR A 290 -0.16 15.36 17.77
C THR A 290 -0.14 16.81 18.23
N ALA A 291 -1.27 17.50 18.13
CA ALA A 291 -1.41 18.91 18.47
C ALA A 291 -1.26 19.15 19.97
N PHE A 292 -1.91 18.31 20.77
CA PHE A 292 -1.99 18.46 22.22
C PHE A 292 -1.28 17.32 22.94
N PRO A 293 -0.68 17.55 24.11
CA PRO A 293 0.00 16.51 24.88
C PRO A 293 -0.97 15.57 25.61
N ILE A 294 -2.05 15.09 24.96
CA ILE A 294 -3.14 14.33 25.58
C ILE A 294 -2.66 13.06 26.30
N ARG A 295 -1.56 12.45 25.83
CA ARG A 295 -1.00 11.24 26.44
C ARG A 295 -0.52 11.46 27.89
N LYS A 296 -0.10 12.68 28.25
CA LYS A 296 0.34 13.02 29.61
C LYS A 296 -0.79 12.89 30.63
N SER A 297 -2.03 13.10 30.21
CA SER A 297 -3.21 12.97 31.07
C SER A 297 -3.54 11.51 31.44
N PHE A 298 -2.93 10.54 30.76
CA PHE A 298 -3.16 9.11 31.00
C PHE A 298 -1.95 8.39 31.62
N THR A 299 -0.82 9.08 31.80
CA THR A 299 0.29 8.57 32.60
C THR A 299 0.03 8.91 34.07
N LYS A 300 -0.05 7.91 34.94
CA LYS A 300 -0.05 8.15 36.39
C LYS A 300 1.25 8.90 36.76
N PRO A 301 1.21 9.85 37.73
CA PRO A 301 2.41 10.51 38.23
C PRO A 301 3.41 9.49 38.80
#